data_AF-A0A151RV66-F1
#
_entry.id   AF-A0A151RV66-F1
#
_cell.length_a   1.000
_cell.length_b   1.000
_cell.length_c   1.000
_cell.angle_alpha   90.00
_cell.angle_beta   90.00
_cell.angle_gamma   90.00
#
_symmetry.space_group_name_H-M   'P 1'
#
loop_
_entity.id
_entity.type
_entity.pdbx_description
1 polymer ?
#
loop_
_entity_poly.entity_id
_entity_poly.type
_entity_poly.pdbx_seq_one_letter_code
_entity_poly.pdbx_strand_id
1 'polypeptide(L)'
;IPVPIFTKENYDFWSIKMKFLIKKIVEKILISITPKYVAIATTIEQTKDLSKLSVTQLMDSLKTYEQRLKRREEDSIENSFQ
;
A
#
# COMPACT_ATOMS: atom_id res chain seq x y z
N ILE A 1 11.54 -13.79 16.95
CA ILE A 1 10.28 -13.41 17.63
C ILE A 1 9.55 -14.71 17.95
N PRO A 2 9.22 -15.00 19.21
CA PRO A 2 8.52 -16.24 19.56
C PRO A 2 7.14 -16.26 18.89
N VAL A 3 6.78 -17.42 18.33
CA VAL A 3 5.44 -17.62 17.76
C VAL A 3 4.44 -17.65 18.92
N PRO A 4 3.37 -16.82 18.91
CA PRO A 4 2.39 -16.83 19.98
C PRO A 4 1.64 -18.17 20.03
N ILE A 5 1.39 -18.68 21.24
CA ILE A 5 0.50 -19.81 21.47
C ILE A 5 -0.91 -19.26 21.65
N PHE A 6 -1.82 -19.61 20.74
CA PHE A 6 -3.18 -19.08 20.75
C PHE A 6 -4.11 -19.90 21.64
N THR A 7 -4.72 -19.23 22.62
CA THR A 7 -5.86 -19.74 23.39
C THR A 7 -7.09 -18.89 23.05
N LYS A 8 -8.29 -19.39 23.35
CA LYS A 8 -9.52 -18.58 23.17
C LYS A 8 -9.47 -17.26 23.94
N GLU A 9 -8.75 -17.20 25.06
CA GLU A 9 -8.67 -16.01 25.92
C GLU A 9 -7.69 -14.95 25.40
N ASN A 10 -6.68 -15.33 24.60
CA ASN A 10 -5.64 -14.39 24.15
C ASN A 10 -5.76 -13.96 22.68
N TYR A 11 -6.58 -14.67 21.88
CA TYR A 11 -6.70 -14.45 20.45
C TYR A 11 -7.24 -13.05 20.12
N ASP A 12 -8.26 -12.58 20.83
CA ASP A 12 -8.90 -11.29 20.55
C ASP A 12 -7.92 -10.12 20.70
N PHE A 13 -7.17 -10.11 21.81
CA PHE A 13 -6.14 -9.10 22.05
C PHE A 13 -5.03 -9.15 20.99
N TRP A 14 -4.57 -10.34 20.64
CA TRP A 14 -3.56 -10.50 19.60
C TRP A 14 -4.07 -10.06 18.23
N SER A 15 -5.31 -10.40 17.88
CA SER A 15 -5.97 -10.01 16.64
C SER A 15 -6.09 -8.48 16.53
N ILE A 16 -6.49 -7.81 17.63
CA ILE A 16 -6.51 -6.34 17.70
C ILE A 16 -5.11 -5.76 17.46
N LYS A 17 -4.08 -6.31 18.14
CA LYS A 17 -2.70 -5.87 17.96
C LYS A 17 -2.23 -6.04 16.52
N MET A 18 -2.53 -7.17 15.89
CA MET A 18 -2.14 -7.45 14.50
C MET A 18 -2.85 -6.53 13.51
N LYS A 19 -4.16 -6.29 13.68
CA LYS A 19 -4.90 -5.33 12.85
C LYS A 19 -4.31 -3.93 12.96
N PHE A 20 -3.96 -3.50 14.17
CA PHE A 20 -3.31 -2.21 14.40
C PHE A 20 -1.92 -2.13 13.72
N LEU A 21 -1.10 -3.18 13.86
CA LEU A 21 0.21 -3.24 13.21
C LEU A 21 0.11 -3.18 11.68
N ILE A 22 -0.83 -3.92 11.08
CA ILE A 22 -1.06 -3.90 9.63
C ILE A 22 -1.43 -2.49 9.15
N LYS A 23 -2.37 -1.82 9.84
CA LYS A 23 -2.74 -0.44 9.53
C LYS A 23 -1.52 0.50 9.60
N LYS A 24 -0.71 0.39 10.66
CA LYS A 24 0.50 1.21 10.82
C LYS A 24 1.52 0.98 9.71
N ILE A 25 1.66 -0.26 9.24
CA ILE A 25 2.54 -0.57 8.09
C ILE A 25 2.04 0.12 6.83
N VAL A 26 0.73 0.05 6.53
CA VAL A 26 0.10 0.72 5.38
C VAL A 26 0.34 2.24 5.43
N GLU A 27 0.08 2.87 6.58
CA GLU A 27 0.34 4.31 6.79
C GLU A 27 1.82 4.65 6.56
N LYS A 28 2.74 3.85 7.11
CA LYS A 28 4.19 4.09 6.96
C LYS A 28 4.64 3.99 5.51
N ILE A 29 4.09 3.03 4.75
CA ILE A 29 4.38 2.88 3.33
C ILE A 29 3.90 4.13 2.58
N LEU A 30 2.66 4.56 2.80
CA LEU A 30 2.10 5.75 2.15
C LEU A 30 2.89 7.03 2.48
N ILE A 31 3.35 7.21 3.73
CA ILE A 31 4.21 8.34 4.11
C ILE A 31 5.59 8.26 3.44
N SER A 32 6.14 7.05 3.27
CA SER A 32 7.45 6.83 2.66
C SER A 32 7.48 6.92 1.13
N ILE A 33 6.32 7.14 0.50
CA ILE A 33 6.21 7.20 -0.96
C ILE A 33 7.01 8.38 -1.51
N THR A 34 7.75 8.15 -2.61
CA THR A 34 8.48 9.20 -3.31
C THR A 34 7.53 10.18 -4.04
N PRO A 35 7.96 11.43 -4.33
CA PRO A 35 7.11 12.43 -4.99
C PRO A 35 6.43 11.95 -6.28
N LYS A 36 7.06 11.02 -7.02
CA LYS A 36 6.54 10.41 -8.26
C LYS A 36 5.19 9.69 -8.07
N TYR A 37 4.91 9.18 -6.87
CA TYR A 37 3.71 8.39 -6.56
C TYR A 37 2.73 9.13 -5.63
N VAL A 38 2.92 10.44 -5.38
CA VAL A 38 2.02 11.23 -4.51
C VAL A 38 0.57 11.16 -4.99
N ALA A 39 0.33 11.24 -6.31
CA ALA A 39 -1.03 11.20 -6.85
C ALA A 39 -1.80 9.90 -6.50
N ILE A 40 -1.13 8.74 -6.59
CA ILE A 40 -1.75 7.47 -6.22
C ILE A 40 -1.88 7.32 -4.71
N ALA A 41 -0.92 7.82 -3.93
CA ALA A 41 -0.99 7.83 -2.47
C ALA A 41 -2.21 8.63 -1.98
N THR A 42 -2.38 9.87 -2.44
CA THR A 42 -3.52 10.72 -2.11
C THR A 42 -4.85 10.09 -2.53
N THR A 43 -4.90 9.49 -3.72
CA THR A 43 -6.11 8.78 -4.18
C THR A 43 -6.46 7.63 -3.23
N ILE A 44 -5.48 6.84 -2.79
CA ILE A 44 -5.70 5.73 -1.86
C ILE A 44 -6.18 6.25 -0.50
N GLU A 45 -5.56 7.30 0.03
CA GLU A 45 -5.94 7.91 1.31
C GLU A 45 -7.37 8.46 1.30
N GLN A 46 -7.80 9.03 0.17
CA GLN A 46 -9.13 9.62 0.04
C GLN A 46 -10.23 8.58 -0.26
N THR A 47 -9.91 7.51 -1.00
CA THR A 47 -10.92 6.57 -1.52
C THR A 47 -11.01 5.26 -0.76
N LYS A 48 -9.97 4.86 -0.01
CA LYS A 48 -9.92 3.55 0.67
C LYS A 48 -9.90 3.69 2.19
N ASP A 49 -10.58 2.76 2.85
CA ASP A 49 -10.45 2.59 4.29
C ASP A 49 -9.13 1.86 4.63
N LEU A 50 -8.16 2.61 5.14
CA LEU A 50 -6.84 2.09 5.53
C LEU A 50 -6.91 1.02 6.64
N SER A 51 -8.01 0.94 7.39
CA SER A 51 -8.20 -0.07 8.44
C SER A 51 -8.58 -1.44 7.86
N LYS A 52 -9.04 -1.48 6.60
CA LYS A 52 -9.43 -2.70 5.87
C LYS A 52 -8.50 -3.02 4.70
N LEU A 53 -7.68 -2.06 4.30
CA LEU A 53 -6.73 -2.21 3.21
C LEU A 53 -5.61 -3.19 3.60
N SER A 54 -5.45 -4.27 2.83
CA SER A 54 -4.32 -5.17 2.99
C SER A 54 -3.06 -4.62 2.33
N VAL A 55 -1.89 -5.03 2.83
CA VAL A 55 -0.59 -4.64 2.25
C VAL A 55 -0.45 -5.13 0.80
N THR A 56 -0.97 -6.32 0.48
CA THR A 56 -0.94 -6.85 -0.89
C THR A 56 -1.75 -5.97 -1.86
N GLN A 57 -2.98 -5.60 -1.48
CA GLN A 57 -3.81 -4.69 -2.28
C GLN A 57 -3.15 -3.31 -2.48
N LEU A 58 -2.46 -2.80 -1.46
CA LEU A 58 -1.68 -1.56 -1.59
C LEU A 58 -0.55 -1.74 -2.61
N MET A 59 0.25 -2.79 -2.47
CA MET A 59 1.36 -3.08 -3.38
C MET A 59 0.90 -3.28 -4.82
N ASP A 60 -0.21 -3.99 -5.05
CA ASP A 60 -0.78 -4.19 -6.37
C ASP A 60 -1.24 -2.87 -7.01
N SER A 61 -1.83 -1.97 -6.21
CA SER A 61 -2.24 -0.65 -6.65
C SER A 61 -1.03 0.19 -7.08
N LEU A 62 0.04 0.17 -6.29
CA LEU A 62 1.29 0.89 -6.58
C LEU A 62 1.98 0.34 -7.84
N LYS A 63 2.07 -0.99 -7.97
CA LYS A 63 2.66 -1.66 -9.13
C LYS A 63 1.90 -1.34 -10.43
N THR A 64 0.58 -1.35 -10.37
CA THR A 64 -0.26 -1.00 -11.53
C THR A 64 -0.05 0.46 -11.93
N TYR A 65 0.08 1.37 -10.95
CA TYR A 65 0.37 2.77 -11.21
C TYR A 65 1.76 2.97 -11.84
N GLU A 66 2.78 2.28 -11.32
CA GLU A 66 4.13 2.30 -11.89
C GLU A 66 4.13 1.86 -13.36
N GLN A 67 3.42 0.78 -13.69
CA GLN A 67 3.33 0.28 -15.07
C GLN A 67 2.69 1.31 -16.01
N ARG A 68 1.62 1.99 -15.57
CA ARG A 68 0.97 3.05 -16.35
C ARG A 68 1.89 4.24 -16.56
N LEU A 69 2.72 4.56 -15.57
CA LEU A 69 3.65 5.66 -15.63
C LEU A 69 4.79 5.39 -16.63
N LYS A 70 5.31 4.15 -16.64
CA LYS A 70 6.32 3.72 -17.63
C LYS A 70 5.81 3.82 -19.07
N ARG A 71 4.58 3.36 -19.34
CA ARG A 71 3.98 3.48 -20.67
C ARG A 71 3.88 4.93 -21.13
N ARG A 72 3.48 5.85 -20.25
CA ARG A 72 3.42 7.28 -20.58
C ARG A 72 4.79 7.89 -20.88
N GLU A 73 5.83 7.44 -20.16
CA GLU A 73 7.20 7.85 -20.44
C GLU A 73 7.68 7.32 -21.80
N GLU A 74 7.39 6.05 -22.12
CA GLU A 74 7.69 5.42 -23.42
C GLU A 74 6.95 6.12 -24.58
N ASP A 75 5.64 6.34 -24.45
CA ASP A 75 4.81 7.04 -25.44
C ASP A 75 5.33 8.48 -25.67
N SER A 76 5.75 9.18 -24.61
CA SER A 76 6.31 10.54 -24.72
C SER A 76 7.64 10.57 -25.47
N ILE A 77 8.45 9.51 -25.34
CA ILE A 77 9.76 9.39 -26.01
C ILE A 77 9.54 9.06 -27.48
N GLU A 78 8.66 8.10 -27.81
CA GLU A 78 8.36 7.71 -29.19
C GLU A 78 7.79 8.87 -30.02
N ASN A 79 6.86 9.64 -29.43
CA ASN A 79 6.30 10.85 -30.06
C ASN A 79 7.32 12.01 -30.22
N SER A 80 8.49 11.94 -29.58
CA SER A 80 9.53 12.97 -29.69
C SER A 80 10.55 12.70 -30.82
N PHE A 81 10.56 11.48 -31.36
CA PHE A 81 11.44 11.06 -32.46
C PHE A 81 10.75 11.05 -33.83
N GLN A 82 9.51 11.53 -33.91
CA GLN A 82 8.69 11.57 -35.11
C GLN A 82 8.48 13.01 -35.59
#